data_AF-A0A6N4UMC9-F1
#
_entry.id   AF-A0A6N4UMC9-F1
#
_cell.length_a   1.000
_cell.length_b   1.000
_cell.length_c   1.000
_cell.angle_alpha   90.00
_cell.angle_beta   90.00
_cell.angle_gamma   90.00
#
_symmetry.space_group_name_H-M   'P 1'
#
loop_
_entity.id
_entity.type
_entity.pdbx_description
1 polymer ?
#
loop_
_entity_poly.entity_id
_entity_poly.type
_entity_poly.pdbx_seq_one_letter_code
_entity_poly.pdbx_strand_id
1 'polypeptide(L)'
;MAQGKARVHELAAEFGVTAKDILALLSGWGEFVKSASSTVEAPLARRVREHYAARPPRPITARDYGASAGSNRSALRDDNDFAAAVERARRRSRRTAPSDHKPGEIEAALYRCVIDPTRTRHGGYTPEDRDRVERLLRRWLETWLDDMAEWIRVSGGQHPDVAVKLCAAGLTPADANLRLGFGRIDATRDTIIRRVIRGALGVRDAVSQVKEYRRSQSATGTD
;
A
#
# COMPACT_ATOMS: atom_id res chain seq x y z
N MET A 1 -16.34 -17.91 -43.06
CA MET A 1 -16.70 -16.82 -42.12
C MET A 1 -15.83 -16.95 -40.87
N ALA A 2 -14.74 -16.19 -40.76
CA ALA A 2 -13.82 -16.27 -39.62
C ALA A 2 -14.37 -15.43 -38.46
N GLN A 3 -14.96 -16.08 -37.45
CA GLN A 3 -15.38 -15.45 -36.20
C GLN A 3 -14.12 -15.09 -35.41
N GLY A 4 -13.74 -13.81 -35.45
CA GLY A 4 -12.63 -13.29 -34.68
C GLY A 4 -12.88 -13.44 -33.18
N LYS A 5 -11.89 -14.02 -32.49
CA LYS A 5 -11.54 -13.71 -31.09
C LYS A 5 -12.73 -13.65 -30.11
N ALA A 6 -13.37 -14.80 -29.87
CA ALA A 6 -14.39 -14.91 -28.82
C ALA A 6 -13.74 -14.89 -27.43
N ARG A 7 -14.37 -14.20 -26.47
CA ARG A 7 -13.92 -14.19 -25.07
C ARG A 7 -14.44 -15.42 -24.34
N VAL A 8 -13.71 -15.87 -23.30
CA VAL A 8 -14.08 -17.08 -22.54
C VAL A 8 -15.49 -17.02 -21.95
N HIS A 9 -15.91 -15.87 -21.43
CA HIS A 9 -17.25 -15.71 -20.87
C HIS A 9 -18.38 -15.75 -21.92
N GLU A 10 -18.11 -15.31 -23.15
CA GLU A 10 -19.08 -15.36 -24.26
C GLU A 10 -19.29 -16.82 -24.69
N LEU A 11 -18.21 -17.59 -24.81
CA LEU A 11 -18.28 -19.03 -25.07
C LEU A 11 -19.02 -19.77 -23.95
N ALA A 12 -18.81 -19.38 -22.70
CA ALA A 12 -19.53 -19.96 -21.56
C ALA A 12 -21.04 -19.70 -21.64
N ALA A 13 -21.44 -18.49 -22.02
CA ALA A 13 -22.84 -18.13 -22.18
C ALA A 13 -23.53 -18.88 -23.34
N GLU A 14 -22.83 -19.13 -24.46
CA GLU A 14 -23.36 -19.87 -25.61
C GLU A 14 -23.78 -21.31 -25.24
N PHE A 15 -22.99 -22.00 -24.40
CA PHE A 15 -23.23 -23.40 -24.04
C PHE A 15 -23.84 -23.59 -22.65
N GLY A 16 -24.11 -22.51 -21.92
CA GLY A 16 -24.70 -22.60 -20.58
C GLY A 16 -23.77 -23.26 -19.55
N VAL A 17 -22.47 -23.04 -19.68
CA VAL A 17 -21.42 -23.56 -18.78
C VAL A 17 -20.72 -22.41 -18.09
N THR A 18 -20.14 -22.63 -16.90
CA THR A 18 -19.47 -21.52 -16.21
C THR A 18 -18.15 -21.19 -16.88
N ALA A 19 -17.73 -19.92 -16.82
CA ALA A 19 -16.41 -19.51 -17.35
C ALA A 19 -15.26 -20.28 -16.67
N LYS A 20 -15.46 -20.73 -15.43
CA LYS A 20 -14.50 -21.56 -14.68
C LYS A 20 -14.31 -22.93 -15.34
N ASP A 21 -15.39 -23.56 -15.80
CA ASP A 21 -15.33 -24.87 -16.45
C ASP A 21 -14.56 -24.79 -17.77
N ILE A 22 -14.77 -23.72 -18.55
CA ILE A 22 -14.01 -23.49 -19.79
C ILE A 22 -12.54 -23.23 -19.46
N LEU A 23 -12.21 -22.42 -18.46
CA LEU A 23 -10.82 -22.19 -18.06
C LEU A 23 -10.12 -23.48 -17.62
N ALA A 24 -10.82 -24.36 -16.90
CA ALA A 24 -10.30 -25.66 -16.50
C ALA A 24 -10.05 -26.58 -17.71
N LEU A 25 -10.97 -26.60 -18.68
CA LEU A 25 -10.81 -27.36 -19.92
C LEU A 25 -9.60 -26.87 -20.74
N LEU A 26 -9.45 -25.55 -20.89
CA LEU A 26 -8.31 -24.94 -21.59
C LEU A 26 -6.98 -25.25 -20.90
N SER A 27 -6.95 -25.18 -19.57
CA SER A 27 -5.77 -25.53 -18.78
C SER A 27 -5.38 -27.01 -18.95
N GLY A 28 -6.36 -27.92 -19.06
CA GLY A 28 -6.12 -29.34 -19.34
C GLY A 28 -5.56 -29.62 -20.74
N TRP A 29 -5.78 -28.71 -21.70
CA TRP A 29 -5.21 -28.78 -23.05
C TRP A 29 -3.86 -28.09 -23.18
N GLY A 30 -3.28 -27.62 -22.06
CA GLY A 30 -1.97 -26.98 -22.03
C GLY A 30 -1.97 -25.49 -22.37
N GLU A 31 -3.15 -24.87 -22.48
CA GLU A 31 -3.31 -23.45 -22.82
C GLU A 31 -3.86 -22.67 -21.62
N PHE A 32 -3.03 -21.81 -21.03
CA PHE A 32 -3.36 -21.10 -19.80
C PHE A 32 -3.92 -19.71 -20.08
N VAL A 33 -5.21 -19.54 -19.76
CA VAL A 33 -5.91 -18.27 -19.92
C VAL A 33 -6.07 -17.59 -18.55
N LYS A 34 -5.65 -16.32 -18.45
CA LYS A 34 -5.52 -15.59 -17.18
C LYS A 34 -6.87 -15.28 -16.51
N SER A 35 -7.92 -15.00 -17.27
CA SER A 35 -9.25 -14.69 -16.74
C SER A 35 -10.37 -14.90 -17.75
N ALA A 36 -11.62 -14.87 -17.29
CA ALA A 36 -12.82 -15.01 -18.14
C ALA A 36 -12.98 -13.90 -19.21
N SER A 37 -12.25 -12.79 -19.06
CA SER A 37 -12.24 -11.68 -20.03
C SER A 37 -11.15 -11.81 -21.09
N SER A 38 -10.26 -12.79 -20.97
CA SER A 38 -9.21 -13.05 -21.95
C SER A 38 -9.78 -13.67 -23.23
N THR A 39 -9.13 -13.32 -24.34
CA THR A 39 -9.48 -13.78 -25.69
C THR A 39 -8.86 -15.14 -25.98
N VAL A 40 -9.61 -16.03 -26.61
CA VAL A 40 -9.14 -17.36 -27.01
C VAL A 40 -8.77 -17.39 -28.49
N GLU A 41 -7.66 -18.04 -28.84
CA GLU A 41 -7.24 -18.22 -30.23
C GLU A 41 -8.27 -19.05 -31.03
N ALA A 42 -8.46 -18.69 -32.30
CA ALA A 42 -9.49 -19.27 -33.16
C ALA A 42 -9.54 -20.81 -33.22
N PRO A 43 -8.42 -21.57 -33.30
CA PRO A 43 -8.47 -23.03 -33.30
C PRO A 43 -8.94 -23.61 -31.96
N LEU A 44 -8.61 -22.94 -30.86
CA LEU A 44 -8.94 -23.40 -29.52
C LEU A 44 -10.42 -23.12 -29.20
N ALA A 45 -10.94 -21.96 -29.62
CA ALA A 45 -12.36 -21.67 -29.54
C ALA A 45 -13.21 -22.69 -30.34
N ARG A 46 -12.72 -23.16 -31.50
CA ARG A 46 -13.38 -24.24 -32.26
C ARG A 46 -13.40 -25.55 -31.49
N ARG A 47 -12.28 -25.97 -30.89
CA ARG A 47 -12.21 -27.18 -30.06
C ARG A 47 -13.14 -27.13 -28.84
N VAL A 48 -13.23 -25.97 -28.17
CA VAL A 48 -14.19 -25.77 -27.06
C VAL A 48 -15.63 -25.92 -27.56
N ARG A 49 -15.97 -25.29 -28.69
CA ARG A 49 -17.30 -25.40 -29.28
C ARG A 49 -17.63 -26.83 -29.67
N GLU A 50 -16.71 -27.56 -30.29
CA GLU A 50 -16.88 -28.97 -30.67
C GLU A 50 -17.10 -29.87 -29.43
N HIS A 51 -16.34 -29.64 -28.35
CA HIS A 51 -16.47 -30.39 -27.11
C HIS A 51 -17.84 -30.19 -26.43
N TYR A 52 -18.41 -28.98 -26.49
CA TYR A 52 -19.71 -28.66 -25.89
C TYR A 52 -20.89 -28.75 -26.87
N ALA A 53 -20.66 -28.90 -28.18
CA ALA A 53 -21.71 -28.99 -29.20
C ALA A 53 -22.64 -30.20 -29.02
N ALA A 54 -22.15 -31.28 -28.40
CA ALA A 54 -22.95 -32.47 -28.11
C ALA A 54 -23.79 -32.34 -26.82
N ARG A 55 -23.69 -31.22 -26.09
CA ARG A 55 -24.35 -31.02 -24.80
C ARG A 55 -25.44 -29.95 -24.92
N PRO A 56 -26.69 -30.22 -24.52
CA PRO A 56 -27.73 -29.20 -24.55
C PRO A 56 -27.38 -28.06 -23.58
N PRO A 57 -27.56 -26.79 -23.99
CA PRO A 57 -27.25 -25.65 -23.15
C PRO A 57 -28.17 -25.62 -21.94
N ARG A 58 -27.61 -25.45 -20.73
CA ARG A 58 -28.36 -25.31 -19.49
C ARG A 58 -28.35 -23.85 -19.04
N PRO A 59 -29.47 -23.26 -18.60
CA PRO A 59 -29.45 -21.92 -18.01
C PRO A 59 -28.60 -21.93 -16.73
N ILE A 60 -27.57 -21.08 -16.71
CA ILE A 60 -26.69 -20.89 -15.54
C ILE A 60 -27.46 -20.08 -14.50
N THR A 61 -27.59 -20.61 -13.29
CA THR A 61 -28.24 -19.94 -12.16
C THR A 61 -27.20 -19.40 -11.18
N ALA A 62 -27.59 -18.45 -10.32
CA ALA A 62 -26.70 -17.89 -9.31
C ALA A 62 -26.08 -18.97 -8.38
N ARG A 63 -26.74 -20.12 -8.22
CA ARG A 63 -26.22 -21.26 -7.44
C ARG A 63 -24.97 -21.91 -8.06
N ASP A 64 -24.81 -21.82 -9.39
CA ASP A 64 -23.69 -22.42 -10.11
C ASP A 64 -22.37 -21.64 -9.92
N TYR A 65 -22.44 -20.40 -9.44
CA TYR A 65 -21.28 -19.58 -9.08
C TYR A 65 -20.79 -19.78 -7.63
N GLY A 66 -21.39 -20.74 -6.89
CA GLY A 66 -21.04 -21.02 -5.49
C GLY A 66 -21.51 -19.93 -4.51
N ALA A 67 -21.19 -20.13 -3.22
CA ALA A 67 -21.67 -19.31 -2.10
C ALA A 67 -21.29 -17.81 -2.17
N SER A 68 -20.51 -17.38 -3.16
CA SER A 68 -20.23 -15.97 -3.45
C SER A 68 -21.41 -15.22 -4.09
N ALA A 69 -22.47 -15.93 -4.51
CA ALA A 69 -23.73 -15.35 -5.01
C ALA A 69 -24.92 -15.60 -4.07
N GLY A 70 -24.65 -15.90 -2.79
CA GLY A 70 -25.67 -16.08 -1.75
C GLY A 70 -26.34 -14.76 -1.35
N SER A 71 -27.63 -14.70 -1.61
CA SER A 71 -28.63 -13.75 -1.11
C SER A 71 -28.35 -13.13 0.27
N ASN A 72 -28.00 -11.84 0.27
CA ASN A 72 -28.57 -10.90 1.24
C ASN A 72 -28.99 -9.62 0.51
N ARG A 73 -30.10 -9.70 -0.24
CA ARG A 73 -30.91 -8.53 -0.54
C ARG A 73 -32.18 -8.63 0.30
N SER A 74 -32.09 -8.20 1.56
CA SER A 74 -33.19 -7.42 2.11
C SER A 74 -33.03 -6.01 1.57
N ALA A 75 -33.92 -5.63 0.68
CA ALA A 75 -34.01 -4.28 0.17
C ALA A 75 -34.38 -3.31 1.31
N LEU A 76 -33.93 -2.06 1.14
CA LEU A 76 -34.39 -0.82 1.81
C LEU A 76 -33.66 -0.45 3.12
N ARG A 77 -32.51 0.24 3.01
CA ARG A 77 -32.38 1.70 3.28
C ARG A 77 -30.91 2.16 3.26
N ASP A 78 -30.75 3.38 2.76
CA ASP A 78 -29.60 4.30 2.79
C ASP A 78 -28.38 4.03 1.88
N ASP A 79 -28.33 4.87 0.83
CA ASP A 79 -27.24 5.10 -0.13
C ASP A 79 -25.89 5.55 0.48
N ASN A 80 -25.67 5.36 1.78
CA ASN A 80 -24.44 5.77 2.46
C ASN A 80 -23.72 4.65 3.21
N ASP A 81 -24.28 3.45 3.35
CA ASP A 81 -23.60 2.41 4.13
C ASP A 81 -22.43 1.77 3.39
N PHE A 82 -22.51 1.58 2.07
CA PHE A 82 -21.38 1.06 1.29
C PHE A 82 -20.23 2.07 1.24
N ALA A 83 -20.52 3.36 1.05
CA ALA A 83 -19.51 4.41 1.07
C ALA A 83 -18.87 4.56 2.47
N ALA A 84 -19.67 4.50 3.53
CA ALA A 84 -19.18 4.54 4.90
C ALA A 84 -18.43 3.26 5.30
N ALA A 85 -18.84 2.08 4.82
CA ALA A 85 -18.16 0.80 5.04
C ALA A 85 -16.83 0.74 4.28
N VAL A 86 -16.80 1.21 3.02
CA VAL A 86 -15.56 1.36 2.24
C VAL A 86 -14.64 2.38 2.90
N GLU A 87 -15.17 3.47 3.47
CA GLU A 87 -14.32 4.47 4.12
C GLU A 87 -13.87 4.05 5.53
N ARG A 88 -14.65 3.25 6.27
CA ARG A 88 -14.19 2.57 7.50
C ARG A 88 -13.14 1.49 7.20
N ALA A 89 -13.32 0.73 6.13
CA ALA A 89 -12.34 -0.24 5.65
C ALA A 89 -11.05 0.46 5.21
N ARG A 90 -11.15 1.58 4.47
CA ARG A 90 -10.01 2.44 4.10
C ARG A 90 -9.34 3.08 5.31
N ARG A 91 -10.08 3.50 6.34
CA ARG A 91 -9.51 4.04 7.58
C ARG A 91 -8.82 2.96 8.42
N ARG A 92 -9.33 1.72 8.43
CA ARG A 92 -8.67 0.57 9.05
C ARG A 92 -7.42 0.13 8.29
N SER A 93 -7.44 0.14 6.97
CA SER A 93 -6.25 -0.17 6.15
C SER A 93 -5.22 0.96 6.16
N ARG A 94 -5.61 2.24 6.23
CA ARG A 94 -4.68 3.37 6.49
C ARG A 94 -3.97 3.28 7.84
N ARG A 95 -4.57 2.61 8.83
CA ARG A 95 -3.94 2.39 10.16
C ARG A 95 -2.97 1.21 10.20
N THR A 96 -2.92 0.37 9.16
CA THR A 96 -2.18 -0.92 9.22
C THR A 96 -1.44 -1.27 7.93
N ALA A 97 -1.43 -0.40 6.90
CA ALA A 97 -0.63 -0.62 5.70
C ALA A 97 0.75 0.05 5.87
N PRO A 98 1.87 -0.65 5.61
CA PRO A 98 3.15 0.00 5.41
C PRO A 98 3.00 0.92 4.20
N SER A 99 3.46 2.16 4.33
CA SER A 99 3.13 3.26 3.43
C SER A 99 3.65 3.00 2.00
N ASP A 100 2.74 2.86 1.05
CA ASP A 100 3.06 2.92 -0.38
C ASP A 100 3.23 4.42 -0.71
N HIS A 101 4.48 4.85 -0.91
CA HIS A 101 4.83 6.26 -0.98
C HIS A 101 4.45 6.84 -2.34
N LYS A 102 3.50 7.79 -2.38
CA LYS A 102 3.37 8.64 -3.56
C LYS A 102 4.57 9.58 -3.61
N PRO A 103 5.32 9.67 -4.72
CA PRO A 103 6.49 10.54 -4.83
C PRO A 103 6.21 12.01 -4.46
N GLY A 104 4.98 12.49 -4.64
CA GLY A 104 4.56 13.83 -4.21
C GLY A 104 4.46 14.05 -2.70
N GLU A 105 4.29 13.02 -1.87
CA GLU A 105 4.25 13.18 -0.40
C GLU A 105 5.64 13.42 0.18
N ILE A 106 6.66 12.78 -0.40
CA ILE A 106 8.07 12.97 -0.05
C ILE A 106 8.51 14.39 -0.43
N GLU A 107 8.18 14.81 -1.65
CA GLU A 107 8.46 16.17 -2.15
C GLU A 107 7.80 17.24 -1.27
N ALA A 108 6.51 17.07 -0.94
CA ALA A 108 5.80 17.99 -0.05
C ALA A 108 6.38 18.03 1.38
N ALA A 109 6.87 16.90 1.90
CA ALA A 109 7.56 16.85 3.18
C ALA A 109 8.90 17.61 3.12
N LEU A 110 9.66 17.48 2.03
CA LEU A 110 10.91 18.23 1.82
C LEU A 110 10.68 19.74 1.73
N TYR A 111 9.69 20.20 0.96
CA TYR A 111 9.34 21.62 0.92
C TYR A 111 9.00 22.16 2.31
N ARG A 112 8.20 21.42 3.09
CA ARG A 112 7.83 21.82 4.44
C ARG A 112 9.02 21.81 5.39
N CYS A 113 9.89 20.81 5.33
CA CYS A 113 10.98 20.68 6.30
C CYS A 113 12.21 21.53 5.97
N VAL A 114 12.49 21.76 4.68
CA VAL A 114 13.74 22.38 4.21
C VAL A 114 13.56 23.85 3.83
N ILE A 115 12.41 24.20 3.25
CA ILE A 115 12.17 25.54 2.68
C ILE A 115 11.25 26.35 3.60
N ASP A 116 10.14 25.78 4.07
CA ASP A 116 9.17 26.51 4.88
C ASP A 116 8.61 25.71 6.08
N PRO A 117 9.37 25.64 7.20
CA PRO A 117 8.94 24.92 8.40
C PRO A 117 7.73 25.55 9.09
N THR A 118 7.41 26.82 8.82
CA THR A 118 6.35 27.58 9.50
C THR A 118 5.33 28.21 8.56
N ARG A 119 5.34 27.85 7.27
CA ARG A 119 4.47 28.38 6.21
C ARG A 119 4.43 29.91 6.15
N THR A 120 5.57 30.57 6.34
CA THR A 120 5.66 32.03 6.44
C THR A 120 5.76 32.74 5.09
N ARG A 121 6.00 32.04 3.97
CA ARG A 121 6.01 32.67 2.64
C ARG A 121 4.64 32.62 1.96
N HIS A 122 4.04 33.79 1.75
CA HIS A 122 2.94 33.96 0.80
C HIS A 122 3.53 34.15 -0.62
N GLY A 123 3.64 33.06 -1.37
CA GLY A 123 4.18 33.02 -2.72
C GLY A 123 4.61 31.60 -3.12
N GLY A 124 4.68 31.32 -4.43
CA GLY A 124 5.18 30.03 -4.93
C GLY A 124 6.68 29.83 -4.67
N TYR A 125 7.13 28.57 -4.67
CA TYR A 125 8.56 28.23 -4.52
C TYR A 125 9.39 28.77 -5.69
N THR A 126 10.57 29.33 -5.40
CA THR A 126 11.50 29.79 -6.45
C THR A 126 12.09 28.59 -7.21
N PRO A 127 12.59 28.75 -8.45
CA PRO A 127 13.28 27.68 -9.16
C PRO A 127 14.43 27.06 -8.36
N GLU A 128 15.19 27.87 -7.61
CA GLU A 128 16.30 27.39 -6.77
C GLU A 128 15.80 26.54 -5.59
N ASP A 129 14.65 26.89 -5.01
CA ASP A 129 14.00 26.10 -3.96
C ASP A 129 13.58 24.73 -4.51
N ARG A 130 13.06 24.68 -5.76
CA ARG A 130 12.70 23.43 -6.43
C ARG A 130 13.93 22.57 -6.71
N ASP A 131 14.98 23.15 -7.28
CA ASP A 131 16.23 22.43 -7.58
C ASP A 131 16.87 21.87 -6.30
N ARG A 132 16.81 22.63 -5.19
CA ARG A 132 17.29 22.18 -3.89
C ARG A 132 16.47 21.00 -3.36
N VAL A 133 15.15 21.06 -3.47
CA VAL A 133 14.26 19.94 -3.08
C VAL A 133 14.47 18.74 -3.98
N GLU A 134 14.66 18.91 -5.29
CA GLU A 134 14.91 17.82 -6.23
C GLU A 134 16.22 17.09 -5.90
N ARG A 135 17.30 17.83 -5.60
CA ARG A 135 18.58 17.23 -5.17
C ARG A 135 18.41 16.40 -3.89
N LEU A 136 17.66 16.93 -2.92
CA LEU A 136 17.39 16.20 -1.68
C LEU A 136 16.48 14.99 -1.93
N LEU A 137 15.46 15.12 -2.78
CA LEU A 137 14.57 14.02 -3.15
C LEU A 137 15.36 12.87 -3.77
N ARG A 138 16.25 13.15 -4.73
CA ARG A 138 17.13 12.13 -5.32
C ARG A 138 17.95 11.41 -4.25
N ARG A 139 18.58 12.16 -3.35
CA ARG A 139 19.36 11.60 -2.23
C ARG A 139 18.52 10.77 -1.26
N TRP A 140 17.28 11.16 -1.00
CA TRP A 140 16.37 10.39 -0.15
C TRP A 140 15.89 9.11 -0.84
N LEU A 141 15.56 9.17 -2.14
CA LEU A 141 15.15 7.99 -2.91
C LEU A 141 16.26 6.94 -3.01
N GLU A 142 17.53 7.35 -3.03
CA GLU A 142 18.68 6.44 -2.98
C GLU A 142 18.77 5.61 -1.68
N THR A 143 18.10 6.04 -0.60
CA THR A 143 18.15 5.33 0.68
C THR A 143 17.24 4.10 0.73
N TRP A 144 16.23 4.02 -0.15
CA TRP A 144 15.21 2.96 -0.18
C TRP A 144 14.57 2.69 1.19
N LEU A 145 14.42 3.72 2.03
CA LEU A 145 13.81 3.57 3.35
C LEU A 145 12.28 3.41 3.26
N ASP A 146 11.73 2.57 4.15
CA ASP A 146 10.30 2.60 4.46
C ASP A 146 9.98 3.86 5.29
N ASP A 147 8.76 4.37 5.15
CA ASP A 147 8.27 5.61 5.79
C ASP A 147 9.18 6.85 5.60
N MET A 148 9.80 7.01 4.43
CA MET A 148 10.68 8.14 4.07
C MET A 148 10.08 9.51 4.42
N ALA A 149 8.78 9.70 4.18
CA ALA A 149 8.13 10.97 4.46
C ALA A 149 8.13 11.31 5.96
N GLU A 150 7.99 10.30 6.82
CA GLU A 150 8.09 10.47 8.27
C GLU A 150 9.55 10.65 8.71
N TRP A 151 10.49 9.91 8.13
CA TRP A 151 11.91 10.13 8.38
C TRP A 151 12.34 11.55 8.03
N ILE A 152 11.88 12.09 6.89
CA ILE A 152 12.13 13.48 6.48
C ILE A 152 11.54 14.46 7.49
N ARG A 153 10.30 14.23 7.96
CA ARG A 153 9.64 15.08 8.96
C ARG A 153 10.42 15.11 10.26
N VAL A 154 10.84 13.94 10.73
CA VAL A 154 11.51 13.76 12.03
C VAL A 154 12.96 14.24 11.97
N SER A 155 13.65 14.06 10.85
CA SER A 155 15.05 14.49 10.66
C SER A 155 15.21 15.93 10.18
N GLY A 156 14.12 16.62 9.83
CA GLY A 156 14.16 17.94 9.17
C GLY A 156 14.65 17.90 7.72
N GLY A 157 14.58 16.75 7.05
CA GLY A 157 14.83 16.57 5.62
C GLY A 157 16.27 16.67 5.10
N GLN A 158 17.24 17.05 5.94
CA GLN A 158 18.64 17.26 5.51
C GLN A 158 19.59 16.08 5.80
N HIS A 159 19.18 15.14 6.65
CA HIS A 159 20.07 14.08 7.18
C HIS A 159 19.59 12.66 6.84
N PRO A 160 19.57 12.27 5.55
CA PRO A 160 19.19 10.92 5.13
C PRO A 160 20.12 9.85 5.74
N ASP A 161 21.44 10.11 5.82
CA ASP A 161 22.40 9.14 6.37
C ASP A 161 22.11 8.80 7.84
N VAL A 162 21.61 9.76 8.62
CA VAL A 162 21.23 9.52 10.02
C VAL A 162 19.96 8.69 10.11
N ALA A 163 18.97 8.98 9.25
CA ALA A 163 17.75 8.18 9.15
C ALA A 163 18.07 6.72 8.79
N VAL A 164 18.95 6.50 7.81
CA VAL A 164 19.42 5.15 7.42
C VAL A 164 20.10 4.45 8.60
N LYS A 165 20.99 5.12 9.32
CA LYS A 165 21.68 4.53 10.49
C LYS A 165 20.72 4.14 11.60
N LEU A 166 19.71 4.97 11.88
CA LEU A 166 18.71 4.68 12.91
C LEU A 166 17.78 3.55 12.48
N CYS A 167 17.32 3.55 11.23
CA CYS A 167 16.50 2.49 10.66
C CYS A 167 17.25 1.14 10.64
N ALA A 168 18.50 1.13 10.19
CA ALA A 168 19.37 -0.06 10.23
C ALA A 168 19.61 -0.56 11.66
N ALA A 169 19.53 0.32 12.65
CA ALA A 169 19.62 -0.04 14.07
C ALA A 169 18.27 -0.52 14.67
N GLY A 170 17.21 -0.61 13.86
CA GLY A 170 15.89 -1.13 14.23
C GLY A 170 14.95 -0.08 14.87
N LEU A 171 15.26 1.21 14.72
CA LEU A 171 14.40 2.30 15.18
C LEU A 171 13.42 2.69 14.07
N THR A 172 12.17 2.96 14.46
CA THR A 172 11.17 3.52 13.56
C THR A 172 11.22 5.06 13.59
N PRO A 173 10.62 5.77 12.61
CA PRO A 173 10.49 7.23 12.67
C PRO A 173 9.84 7.72 13.97
N ALA A 174 8.86 6.96 14.47
CA ALA A 174 8.16 7.29 15.72
C ALA A 174 9.10 7.24 16.93
N ASP A 175 9.96 6.21 17.03
CA ASP A 175 10.95 6.13 18.10
C ASP A 175 11.98 7.25 18.03
N ALA A 176 12.43 7.58 16.80
CA ALA A 176 13.39 8.64 16.56
C ALA A 176 12.85 10.03 16.94
N ASN A 177 11.53 10.20 16.91
CA ASN A 177 10.82 11.41 17.34
C ASN A 177 10.56 11.48 18.84
N LEU A 178 10.83 10.41 19.61
CA LEU A 178 10.64 10.44 21.06
C LEU A 178 11.64 11.40 21.72
N ARG A 179 11.16 12.11 22.74
CA ARG A 179 11.98 12.91 23.63
C ARG A 179 12.27 12.08 24.87
N LEU A 180 13.34 11.27 24.80
CA LEU A 180 13.73 10.40 25.89
C LEU A 180 14.92 10.96 26.67
N GLY A 181 14.86 10.81 27.98
CA GLY A 181 15.99 10.92 28.89
C GLY A 181 16.12 9.65 29.71
N PHE A 182 17.23 8.92 29.55
CA PHE A 182 17.52 7.69 30.30
C PHE A 182 16.34 6.70 30.30
N GLY A 183 15.77 6.42 29.12
CA GLY A 183 14.68 5.46 28.95
C GLY A 183 13.27 5.96 29.32
N ARG A 184 13.12 7.21 29.77
CA ARG A 184 11.82 7.81 30.13
C ARG A 184 11.49 9.03 29.27
N ILE A 185 10.20 9.35 29.13
CA ILE A 185 9.77 10.55 28.43
C ILE A 185 10.23 11.78 29.23
N ASP A 186 10.99 12.65 28.57
CA ASP A 186 11.49 13.90 29.12
C ASP A 186 11.19 15.01 28.11
N ALA A 187 10.13 15.78 28.36
CA ALA A 187 9.66 16.82 27.44
C ALA A 187 10.67 17.97 27.28
N THR A 188 11.59 18.13 28.24
CA THR A 188 12.63 19.19 28.22
C THR A 188 13.76 18.87 27.26
N ARG A 189 13.94 17.59 26.90
CA ARG A 189 14.98 17.15 25.98
C ARG A 189 14.54 17.26 24.52
N ASP A 190 15.53 17.49 23.66
CA ASP A 190 15.37 17.31 22.23
C ASP A 190 15.07 15.86 21.86
N THR A 191 14.45 15.67 20.70
CA THR A 191 14.17 14.34 20.14
C THR A 191 15.45 13.55 19.92
N ILE A 192 15.35 12.23 19.99
CA ILE A 192 16.49 11.31 19.80
C ILE A 192 17.25 11.63 18.51
N ILE A 193 16.53 11.77 17.39
CA ILE A 193 17.16 12.06 16.10
C ILE A 193 17.92 13.38 16.11
N ARG A 194 17.38 14.43 16.76
CA ARG A 194 18.01 15.76 16.79
C ARG A 194 19.28 15.75 17.64
N ARG A 195 19.29 14.96 18.70
CA ARG A 195 20.47 14.74 19.54
C ARG A 195 21.54 13.93 18.80
N VAL A 196 21.14 12.93 18.02
CA VAL A 196 22.06 12.15 17.16
C VAL A 196 22.65 13.03 16.05
N ILE A 197 21.83 13.85 15.39
CA ILE A 197 22.28 14.82 14.37
C ILE A 197 23.31 15.79 14.96
N ARG A 198 23.08 16.29 16.19
CA ARG A 198 24.02 17.19 16.89
C ARG A 198 25.25 16.48 17.47
N GLY A 199 25.32 15.15 17.40
CA GLY A 199 26.41 14.37 18.01
C GLY A 199 26.36 14.26 19.54
N ALA A 200 25.29 14.73 20.18
CA ALA A 200 25.09 14.67 21.64
C ALA A 200 24.59 13.29 22.13
N LEU A 201 24.28 12.38 21.19
CA LEU A 201 23.82 11.03 21.48
C LEU A 201 24.32 10.08 20.39
N GLY A 202 24.93 8.95 20.77
CA GLY A 202 25.31 7.91 19.83
C GLY A 202 24.11 7.09 19.36
N VAL A 203 24.19 6.50 18.16
CA VAL A 203 23.13 5.61 17.62
C VAL A 203 22.89 4.42 18.55
N ARG A 204 23.95 3.85 19.13
CA ARG A 204 23.85 2.74 20.09
C ARG A 204 23.07 3.14 21.36
N ASP A 205 23.38 4.30 21.91
CA ASP A 205 22.72 4.82 23.12
C ASP A 205 21.25 5.18 22.86
N ALA A 206 20.95 5.71 21.67
CA ALA A 206 19.59 5.95 21.21
C ALA A 206 18.76 4.66 21.20
N VAL A 207 19.30 3.57 20.63
CA VAL A 207 18.66 2.26 20.61
C VAL A 207 18.41 1.74 22.02
N SER A 208 19.39 1.87 22.92
CA SER A 208 19.26 1.44 24.31
C SER A 208 18.12 2.17 25.03
N GLN A 209 18.04 3.50 24.88
CA GLN A 209 16.96 4.30 25.49
C GLN A 209 15.57 3.90 24.98
N VAL A 210 15.44 3.64 23.67
CA VAL A 210 14.15 3.21 23.09
C VAL A 210 13.76 1.82 23.55
N LYS A 211 14.72 0.88 23.63
CA LYS A 211 14.45 -0.47 24.15
C LYS A 211 13.95 -0.42 25.59
N GLU A 212 14.58 0.40 26.43
CA GLU A 212 14.17 0.58 27.83
C GLU A 212 12.78 1.23 27.94
N TYR A 213 12.50 2.23 27.11
CA TYR A 213 11.18 2.84 27.02
C TYR A 213 10.10 1.83 26.62
N ARG A 214 10.34 1.04 25.57
CA ARG A 214 9.40 0.00 25.11
C ARG A 214 9.12 -1.03 26.19
N ARG A 215 10.16 -1.48 26.92
CA ARG A 215 10.00 -2.39 28.08
C ARG A 215 9.15 -1.76 29.17
N SER A 216 9.36 -0.48 29.46
CA SER A 216 8.61 0.26 30.47
C SER A 216 7.13 0.41 30.08
N GLN A 217 6.84 0.68 28.80
CA GLN A 217 5.47 0.75 28.28
C GLN A 217 4.73 -0.60 28.34
N SER A 218 5.43 -1.70 28.05
CA SER A 218 4.86 -3.05 28.17
C SER A 218 4.50 -3.42 29.61
N ALA A 219 5.28 -2.94 30.59
CA ALA A 219 5.02 -3.18 32.01
C ALA A 219 3.80 -2.39 32.53
N THR A 220 3.54 -1.19 31.99
CA THR A 220 2.41 -0.35 32.40
C THR A 220 1.09 -0.63 31.67
N GLY A 221 1.10 -1.41 30.59
CA GLY A 221 -0.07 -1.71 29.76
C GLY A 221 -0.85 -2.99 30.12
N THR A 222 -0.65 -3.54 31.32
CA THR A 222 -1.28 -4.80 31.78
C THR A 222 -2.28 -4.58 32.91
N ASP A 223 -3.03 -3.48 32.89
CA ASP A 223 -4.16 -3.20 33.80
C ASP A 223 -5.43 -2.90 32.99
#